data_AF-A0A257KFF3-F1
#
_entry.id   AF-A0A257KFF3-F1
#
_cell.length_a   1.000
_cell.length_b   1.000
_cell.length_c   1.000
_cell.angle_alpha   90.00
_cell.angle_beta   90.00
_cell.angle_gamma   90.00
#
_symmetry.space_group_name_H-M   'P 1'
#
loop_
_entity.id
_entity.type
_entity.pdbx_description
1 polymer ?
#
loop_
_entity_poly.entity_id
_entity_poly.type
_entity_poly.pdbx_seq_one_letter_code
_entity_poly.pdbx_strand_id
1 'polypeptide(L)'
;IAHFHNVIIGGVGFGVFAGSTYWYPKAFGYKLDAFWGKCSFWFWFIGFYLAFMPLYVLGLMGVTRRMSHFEDLSLKPLFQVAALGAVLIAIGIACFIIQLVVSHLRREQLRDASGDAWGSGRTLEWSTASPPPDYNFAFTPIVHERDAWHHMKQAGAQRPTSGFQPIHMPSNTAAGVVIAGLSTLLGFALVWHMWLVAGAALAATVLAALVHTFNYQRDFHIPADAVTRSEALRTRALAALGLGPRTAGSAA
;
A
#
# COMPACT_ATOMS: atom_id res chain seq x y z
N ILE A 1 8.19 -25.42 10.52
CA ILE A 1 7.42 -24.21 10.92
C ILE A 1 8.34 -23.01 11.04
N ALA A 2 9.40 -23.10 11.85
CA ALA A 2 10.35 -22.01 12.09
C ALA A 2 10.93 -21.38 10.80
N HIS A 3 11.47 -22.20 9.89
CA HIS A 3 12.03 -21.71 8.61
C HIS A 3 11.01 -20.93 7.77
N PHE A 4 9.83 -21.50 7.54
CA PHE A 4 8.76 -20.86 6.77
C PHE A 4 8.32 -19.52 7.37
N HIS A 5 8.16 -19.44 8.70
CA HIS A 5 7.81 -18.19 9.35
C HIS A 5 8.94 -17.17 9.26
N ASN A 6 10.20 -17.61 9.24
CA ASN A 6 11.32 -16.71 9.04
C ASN A 6 11.30 -16.05 7.67
N VAL A 7 11.08 -16.81 6.60
CA VAL A 7 11.03 -16.24 5.25
C VAL A 7 9.76 -15.42 5.00
N ILE A 8 8.61 -15.81 5.57
CA ILE A 8 7.36 -15.06 5.38
C ILE A 8 7.31 -13.82 6.26
N ILE A 9 7.56 -13.93 7.56
CA ILE A 9 7.50 -12.74 8.43
C ILE A 9 8.67 -11.84 8.07
N GLY A 10 9.89 -12.39 8.03
CA GLY A 10 11.12 -11.69 7.68
C GLY A 10 11.12 -11.05 6.30
N GLY A 11 10.65 -11.76 5.27
CA GLY A 11 10.60 -11.26 3.89
C GLY A 11 9.31 -10.52 3.56
N VAL A 12 8.17 -11.21 3.63
CA VAL A 12 6.87 -10.68 3.21
C VAL A 12 6.32 -9.69 4.24
N GLY A 13 6.28 -10.05 5.52
CA GLY A 13 5.72 -9.22 6.59
C GLY A 13 6.45 -7.88 6.73
N PHE A 14 7.77 -7.91 6.94
CA PHE A 14 8.57 -6.69 6.97
C PHE A 14 8.54 -5.93 5.64
N GLY A 15 8.48 -6.62 4.50
CA GLY A 15 8.31 -5.98 3.19
C GLY A 15 7.00 -5.18 3.08
N VAL A 16 5.89 -5.73 3.58
CA VAL A 16 4.59 -5.04 3.63
C VAL A 16 4.66 -3.82 4.55
N PHE A 17 5.27 -3.92 5.73
CA PHE A 17 5.44 -2.77 6.62
C PHE A 17 6.33 -1.67 6.02
N ALA A 18 7.42 -2.08 5.37
CA ALA A 18 8.33 -1.17 4.67
C ALA A 18 7.61 -0.45 3.52
N GLY A 19 6.92 -1.19 2.65
CA GLY A 19 6.14 -0.63 1.55
C GLY A 19 5.02 0.29 2.04
N SER A 20 4.28 -0.14 3.06
CA SER A 20 3.20 0.67 3.66
C SER A 20 3.74 1.99 4.19
N THR A 21 4.87 1.98 4.91
CA THR A 21 5.50 3.20 5.44
C THR A 21 6.08 4.08 4.34
N TYR A 22 6.68 3.48 3.32
CA TYR A 22 7.34 4.17 2.22
C TYR A 22 6.35 4.89 1.29
N TRP A 23 5.25 4.24 0.90
CA TRP A 23 4.24 4.81 0.02
C TRP A 23 3.04 5.45 0.74
N TYR A 24 2.99 5.44 2.08
CA TYR A 24 1.91 6.09 2.83
C TYR A 24 1.68 7.56 2.43
N PRO A 25 2.73 8.41 2.31
CA PRO A 25 2.54 9.81 1.91
C PRO A 25 1.97 9.93 0.50
N LYS A 26 2.32 9.01 -0.39
CA LYS A 26 1.85 9.01 -1.77
C LYS A 26 0.35 8.68 -1.85
N ALA A 27 -0.12 7.76 -1.01
CA ALA A 27 -1.52 7.36 -0.98
C ALA A 27 -2.42 8.37 -0.24
N PHE A 28 -1.95 8.94 0.88
CA PHE A 28 -2.80 9.72 1.79
C PHE A 28 -2.40 11.20 1.94
N GLY A 29 -1.26 11.62 1.39
CA GLY A 29 -0.77 13.00 1.44
C GLY A 29 -0.04 13.41 2.71
N TYR A 30 0.25 12.48 3.62
CA TYR A 30 1.01 12.75 4.86
C TYR A 30 1.86 11.54 5.29
N LYS A 31 2.91 11.79 6.07
CA LYS A 31 3.82 10.75 6.60
C LYS A 31 3.24 10.07 7.83
N LEU A 32 3.68 8.83 8.07
CA LEU A 32 3.45 8.17 9.35
C LEU A 32 4.40 8.71 10.43
N ASP A 33 3.91 8.72 11.68
CA ASP A 33 4.67 9.11 12.86
C ASP A 33 5.87 8.17 13.06
N ALA A 34 7.07 8.75 13.11
CA ALA A 34 8.31 8.00 13.14
C ALA A 34 8.58 7.32 14.49
N PHE A 35 8.04 7.85 15.59
CA PHE A 35 8.26 7.28 16.92
C PHE A 35 7.54 5.94 17.04
N TRP A 36 6.24 5.92 16.75
CA TRP A 36 5.45 4.68 16.83
C TRP A 36 5.87 3.65 15.79
N GLY A 37 6.33 4.09 14.61
CA GLY A 37 6.90 3.19 13.60
C GLY A 37 8.17 2.48 14.09
N LYS A 38 9.08 3.20 14.75
CA LYS A 38 10.29 2.60 15.35
C LYS A 38 9.94 1.65 16.50
N CYS A 39 8.99 2.02 17.35
CA CYS A 39 8.50 1.13 18.41
C CYS A 39 7.95 -0.16 17.82
N SER A 40 7.05 -0.05 16.83
CA SER A 40 6.48 -1.21 16.14
C SER A 40 7.57 -2.10 15.54
N PHE A 41 8.54 -1.52 14.82
CA PHE A 41 9.67 -2.23 14.25
C PHE A 41 10.45 -3.03 15.30
N TRP A 42 10.86 -2.40 16.40
CA TRP A 42 11.67 -3.08 17.42
C TRP A 42 10.92 -4.20 18.14
N PHE A 43 9.64 -3.98 18.46
CA PHE A 43 8.80 -5.02 19.05
C PHE A 43 8.58 -6.19 18.09
N TRP A 44 8.35 -5.93 16.80
CA TRP A 44 8.27 -6.96 15.78
C TRP A 44 9.59 -7.71 15.63
N PHE A 45 10.70 -7.00 15.52
CA PHE A 45 12.02 -7.59 15.30
C PHE A 45 12.43 -8.48 16.47
N ILE A 46 12.45 -7.96 17.70
CA ILE A 46 12.83 -8.71 18.89
C ILE A 46 11.81 -9.83 19.17
N GLY A 47 10.53 -9.51 19.07
CA GLY A 47 9.45 -10.48 19.29
C GLY A 47 9.50 -11.64 18.31
N PHE A 48 9.80 -11.39 17.04
CA PHE A 48 9.95 -12.42 16.02
C PHE A 48 11.10 -13.38 16.34
N TYR A 49 12.28 -12.87 16.70
CA TYR A 49 13.40 -13.74 17.06
C TYR A 49 13.10 -14.55 18.32
N LEU A 50 12.53 -13.95 19.36
CA LEU A 50 12.14 -14.68 20.58
C LEU A 50 11.04 -15.71 20.33
N ALA A 51 10.09 -15.43 19.44
CA ALA A 51 8.99 -16.32 19.12
C ALA A 51 9.44 -17.55 18.31
N PHE A 52 10.31 -17.34 17.31
CA PHE A 52 10.59 -18.37 16.30
C PHE A 52 11.97 -19.03 16.42
N MET A 53 12.97 -18.40 17.06
CA MET A 53 14.27 -19.05 17.28
C MET A 53 14.17 -20.30 18.17
N PRO A 54 13.42 -20.30 19.29
CA PRO A 54 13.24 -21.51 20.10
C PRO A 54 12.60 -22.66 19.32
N LEU A 55 11.79 -22.36 18.30
CA LEU A 55 11.13 -23.38 17.48
C LEU A 55 12.11 -24.13 16.56
N TYR A 56 13.27 -23.56 16.22
CA TYR A 56 14.32 -24.32 15.54
C TYR A 56 14.90 -25.38 16.47
N VAL A 57 15.19 -25.00 17.72
CA VAL A 57 15.70 -25.92 18.74
C VAL A 57 14.68 -27.01 19.04
N LEU A 58 13.42 -26.63 19.29
CA LEU A 58 12.33 -27.60 19.53
C LEU A 58 12.16 -28.57 18.35
N GLY A 59 12.27 -28.08 17.12
CA GLY A 59 12.22 -28.94 15.92
C GLY A 59 13.37 -29.95 15.88
N LEU A 60 14.59 -29.54 16.27
CA LEU A 60 15.75 -30.43 16.36
C LEU A 60 15.67 -31.41 17.54
N MET A 61 14.96 -31.04 18.61
CA MET A 61 14.63 -31.92 19.74
C MET A 61 13.52 -32.94 19.42
N GLY A 62 13.00 -32.96 18.18
CA GLY A 62 12.00 -33.94 17.73
C GLY A 62 10.55 -33.51 17.97
N VAL A 63 10.29 -32.26 18.38
CA VAL A 63 8.92 -31.76 18.55
C VAL A 63 8.22 -31.67 17.20
N THR A 64 7.10 -32.39 17.07
CA THR A 64 6.30 -32.43 15.85
C THR A 64 5.26 -31.30 15.81
N ARG A 65 4.82 -30.96 14.60
CA ARG A 65 3.81 -29.91 14.37
C ARG A 65 2.41 -30.36 14.80
N ARG A 66 1.55 -29.38 15.13
CA ARG A 66 0.10 -29.56 15.37
C ARG A 66 -0.26 -30.43 16.58
N MET A 67 0.65 -30.52 17.55
CA MET A 67 0.37 -31.08 18.87
C MET A 67 -0.24 -30.01 19.76
N SER A 68 -1.28 -30.37 20.53
CA SER A 68 -1.96 -29.48 21.47
C SER A 68 -1.56 -29.71 22.93
N HIS A 69 -0.86 -30.82 23.21
CA HIS A 69 -0.45 -31.22 24.55
C HIS A 69 0.98 -31.80 24.51
N PHE A 70 1.76 -31.49 25.54
CA PHE A 70 3.11 -32.01 25.75
C PHE A 70 3.27 -32.43 27.21
N GLU A 71 3.62 -33.69 27.44
CA GLU A 71 3.86 -34.23 28.79
C GLU A 71 5.29 -33.92 29.28
N ASP A 72 6.23 -33.73 28.35
CA ASP A 72 7.62 -33.44 28.68
C ASP A 72 7.81 -31.98 29.16
N LEU A 73 8.09 -31.86 30.46
CA LEU A 73 8.34 -30.58 31.12
C LEU A 73 9.65 -29.90 30.68
N SER A 74 10.59 -30.63 30.07
CA SER A 74 11.86 -30.08 29.59
C SER A 74 11.68 -29.07 28.45
N LEU A 75 10.58 -29.18 27.69
CA LEU A 75 10.25 -28.30 26.57
C LEU A 75 9.65 -26.96 27.01
N LYS A 76 9.12 -26.90 28.24
CA LYS A 76 8.37 -25.76 28.79
C LYS A 76 9.14 -24.42 28.68
N PRO A 77 10.44 -24.31 29.02
CA PRO A 77 11.15 -23.04 28.95
C PRO A 77 11.20 -22.47 27.52
N LEU A 78 11.42 -23.31 26.51
CA LEU A 78 11.48 -22.88 25.10
C LEU A 78 10.11 -22.37 24.62
N PHE A 79 9.01 -23.02 25.04
CA PHE A 79 7.67 -22.54 24.74
C PHE A 79 7.33 -21.25 25.49
N GLN A 80 7.80 -21.06 26.72
CA GLN A 80 7.60 -19.81 27.47
C GLN A 80 8.34 -18.63 26.81
N VAL A 81 9.58 -18.85 26.33
CA VAL A 81 10.32 -17.84 25.56
C VAL A 81 9.58 -17.54 24.25
N ALA A 82 9.09 -18.57 23.55
CA ALA A 82 8.31 -18.39 22.34
C ALA A 82 7.01 -17.58 22.59
N ALA A 83 6.32 -17.85 23.69
CA ALA A 83 5.12 -17.12 24.11
C ALA A 83 5.43 -15.65 24.44
N LEU A 84 6.54 -15.37 25.13
CA LEU A 84 7.00 -14.00 25.36
C LEU A 84 7.24 -13.26 24.04
N GLY A 85 7.90 -13.91 23.07
CA GLY A 85 8.07 -13.36 21.74
C GLY A 85 6.74 -13.02 21.06
N ALA A 86 5.74 -13.90 21.18
CA ALA A 86 4.40 -13.64 20.64
C ALA A 86 3.70 -12.42 21.31
N VAL A 87 3.87 -12.24 22.62
CA VAL A 87 3.37 -11.04 23.32
C VAL A 87 4.06 -9.77 22.81
N LEU A 88 5.37 -9.80 22.60
CA LEU A 88 6.09 -8.65 22.03
C LEU A 88 5.61 -8.33 20.60
N ILE A 89 5.32 -9.34 19.77
CA ILE A 89 4.72 -9.12 18.45
C ILE A 89 3.34 -8.46 18.58
N ALA A 90 2.51 -8.89 19.53
CA ALA A 90 1.20 -8.27 19.78
C ALA A 90 1.34 -6.79 20.17
N ILE A 91 2.34 -6.44 20.98
CA ILE A 91 2.68 -5.04 21.30
C ILE A 91 3.14 -4.31 20.02
N GLY A 92 3.95 -4.93 19.17
CA GLY A 92 4.37 -4.37 17.88
C GLY A 92 3.19 -4.06 16.95
N ILE A 93 2.18 -4.93 16.90
CA ILE A 93 0.92 -4.70 16.18
C ILE A 93 0.15 -3.53 16.79
N ALA A 94 0.03 -3.47 18.12
CA ALA A 94 -0.63 -2.37 18.80
C ALA A 94 0.07 -1.02 18.51
N CYS A 95 1.41 -0.99 18.55
CA CYS A 95 2.19 0.20 18.17
C CYS A 95 1.93 0.64 16.73
N PHE A 96 1.77 -0.30 15.78
CA PHE A 96 1.44 0.04 14.40
C PHE A 96 0.03 0.64 14.27
N ILE A 97 -0.97 0.08 14.96
CA ILE A 97 -2.33 0.63 14.98
C ILE A 97 -2.31 2.05 15.58
N ILE A 98 -1.61 2.24 16.71
CA ILE A 98 -1.44 3.56 17.33
C ILE A 98 -0.75 4.52 16.36
N GLN A 99 0.26 4.07 15.62
CA GLN A 99 0.93 4.87 14.59
C GLN A 99 -0.09 5.39 13.57
N LEU A 100 -0.98 4.56 13.04
CA LEU A 100 -1.99 4.98 12.07
C LEU A 100 -2.92 6.04 12.64
N VAL A 101 -3.42 5.83 13.87
CA VAL A 101 -4.32 6.76 14.54
C VAL A 101 -3.64 8.10 14.82
N VAL A 102 -2.46 8.09 15.45
CA VAL A 102 -1.71 9.31 15.79
C VAL A 102 -1.31 10.08 14.53
N SER A 103 -0.91 9.38 13.47
CA SER A 103 -0.54 10.02 12.19
C SER A 103 -1.74 10.68 11.55
N HIS A 104 -2.92 10.05 11.59
CA HIS A 104 -4.16 10.65 11.06
C HIS A 104 -4.58 11.90 11.86
N LEU A 105 -4.45 11.87 13.19
CA LEU A 105 -4.72 13.03 14.04
C LEU A 105 -3.74 14.19 13.81
N ARG A 106 -2.47 13.87 13.50
CA ARG A 106 -1.40 14.85 13.21
C ARG A 106 -1.17 15.10 11.72
N ARG A 107 -2.09 14.72 10.84
CA ARG A 107 -1.90 14.70 9.38
C ARG A 107 -1.46 16.05 8.79
N GLU A 108 -1.94 17.17 9.34
CA GLU A 108 -1.56 18.51 8.84
C GLU A 108 -0.09 18.84 9.14
N GLN A 109 0.43 18.38 10.28
CA GLN A 109 1.84 18.55 10.66
C GLN A 109 2.76 17.61 9.86
N LEU A 110 2.25 16.45 9.47
CA LEU A 110 2.98 15.41 8.75
C LEU A 110 2.79 15.47 7.23
N ARG A 111 2.13 16.52 6.74
CA ARG A 111 1.70 16.65 5.35
C ARG A 111 2.89 16.69 4.38
N ASP A 112 2.78 15.94 3.29
CA ASP A 112 3.70 16.03 2.16
C ASP A 112 3.15 17.04 1.14
N ALA A 113 3.80 18.20 1.05
CA ALA A 113 3.42 19.26 0.11
C ALA A 113 4.28 19.28 -1.17
N SER A 114 5.42 18.57 -1.20
CA SER A 114 6.32 18.56 -2.36
C SER A 114 5.92 17.47 -3.37
N GLY A 115 5.39 16.35 -2.89
CA GLY A 115 5.18 15.14 -3.69
C GLY A 115 6.34 14.14 -3.63
N ASP A 116 7.49 14.56 -3.11
CA ASP A 116 8.68 13.76 -2.81
C ASP A 116 8.93 13.81 -1.29
N ALA A 117 8.12 13.05 -0.55
CA ALA A 117 8.16 13.01 0.91
C ALA A 117 9.55 12.67 1.47
N TRP A 118 10.37 11.93 0.72
CA TRP A 118 11.70 11.49 1.15
C TRP A 118 12.82 12.41 0.66
N GLY A 119 12.54 13.37 -0.23
CA GLY A 119 13.51 14.25 -0.91
C GLY A 119 14.49 13.53 -1.86
N SER A 120 14.67 12.24 -1.65
CA SER A 120 15.58 11.34 -2.32
C SER A 120 14.85 10.35 -3.25
N GLY A 121 13.56 10.58 -3.53
CA GLY A 121 12.81 9.78 -4.51
C GLY A 121 13.54 9.71 -5.84
N ARG A 122 13.59 8.52 -6.44
CA ARG A 122 14.35 8.24 -7.68
C ARG A 122 13.45 7.93 -8.89
N THR A 123 12.26 7.44 -8.62
CA THR A 123 11.28 6.93 -9.56
C THR A 123 10.10 7.89 -9.73
N LEU A 124 9.33 7.73 -10.81
CA LEU A 124 8.33 8.70 -11.28
C LEU A 124 7.16 8.94 -10.33
N GLU A 125 6.84 8.00 -9.44
CA GLU A 125 5.78 8.21 -8.45
C GLU A 125 6.09 9.39 -7.52
N TRP A 126 7.38 9.72 -7.32
CA TRP A 126 7.81 10.87 -6.52
C TRP A 126 7.86 12.18 -7.31
N SER A 127 7.60 12.15 -8.62
CA SER A 127 7.42 13.35 -9.44
C SER A 127 5.95 13.80 -9.52
N THR A 128 5.01 13.06 -8.93
CA THR A 128 3.58 13.42 -8.84
C THR A 128 3.23 14.08 -7.51
N ALA A 129 2.01 14.61 -7.40
CA ALA A 129 1.49 15.15 -6.14
C ALA A 129 1.32 14.05 -5.08
N SER A 130 1.12 14.44 -3.83
CA SER A 130 0.78 13.52 -2.74
C SER A 130 -0.51 13.99 -2.07
N PRO A 131 -1.67 13.33 -2.30
CA PRO A 131 -1.90 12.23 -3.24
C PRO A 131 -1.85 12.68 -4.72
N PRO A 132 -1.63 11.76 -5.69
CA PRO A 132 -1.66 12.09 -7.11
C PRO A 132 -3.08 12.45 -7.57
N PRO A 133 -3.22 13.27 -8.64
CA PRO A 133 -4.52 13.49 -9.28
C PRO A 133 -5.01 12.21 -9.96
N ASP A 134 -6.31 12.13 -10.26
CA ASP A 134 -6.96 10.94 -10.85
C ASP A 134 -6.29 10.42 -12.12
N TYR A 135 -5.70 11.32 -12.92
CA TYR A 135 -5.00 11.02 -14.17
C TYR A 135 -3.50 10.70 -14.00
N ASN A 136 -2.96 10.73 -12.78
CA ASN A 136 -1.54 10.61 -12.43
C ASN A 136 -0.63 11.70 -13.04
N PHE A 137 -0.44 11.68 -14.36
CA PHE A 137 0.40 12.61 -15.13
C PHE A 137 -0.42 13.30 -16.21
N ALA A 138 -0.38 14.63 -16.25
CA ALA A 138 -1.09 15.39 -17.29
C ALA A 138 -0.45 15.23 -18.68
N PHE A 139 0.84 14.92 -18.73
CA PHE A 139 1.57 14.53 -19.93
C PHE A 139 2.37 13.26 -19.64
N THR A 140 2.40 12.33 -20.57
CA THR A 140 3.20 11.11 -20.44
C THR A 140 4.68 11.48 -20.31
N PRO A 141 5.37 11.08 -19.23
CA PRO A 141 6.77 11.41 -19.04
C PRO A 141 7.64 10.66 -20.06
N ILE A 142 8.64 11.36 -20.61
CA ILE A 142 9.65 10.77 -21.49
C ILE A 142 10.81 10.29 -20.62
N VAL A 143 11.10 8.99 -20.64
CA VAL A 143 12.11 8.35 -19.80
C VAL A 143 13.38 8.11 -20.60
N HIS A 144 14.52 8.59 -20.08
CA HIS A 144 15.84 8.39 -20.67
C HIS A 144 16.74 7.43 -19.88
N GLU A 145 16.47 7.26 -18.58
CA GLU A 145 17.27 6.42 -17.68
C GLU A 145 16.39 5.60 -16.74
N ARG A 146 16.97 4.58 -16.11
CA ARG A 146 16.28 3.72 -15.15
C ARG A 146 15.72 4.50 -13.95
N ASP A 147 16.50 5.41 -13.38
CA ASP A 147 16.10 6.29 -12.27
C ASP A 147 15.57 7.62 -12.79
N ALA A 148 14.44 7.57 -13.51
CA ALA A 148 13.92 8.69 -14.30
C ALA A 148 13.78 10.00 -13.52
N TRP A 149 13.17 9.98 -12.33
CA TRP A 149 12.98 11.21 -11.54
C TRP A 149 14.29 11.76 -10.99
N HIS A 150 15.23 10.88 -10.62
CA HIS A 150 16.55 11.30 -10.18
C HIS A 150 17.32 12.02 -11.29
N HIS A 151 17.34 11.45 -12.49
CA HIS A 151 17.94 12.06 -13.68
C HIS A 151 17.27 13.39 -14.03
N MET A 152 15.93 13.44 -14.03
CA MET A 152 15.16 14.68 -14.26
C MET A 152 15.53 15.79 -13.27
N LYS A 153 15.72 15.47 -11.99
CA LYS A 153 16.16 16.44 -10.98
C LYS A 153 17.55 16.99 -11.29
N GLN A 154 18.50 16.14 -11.68
CA GLN A 154 19.87 16.55 -12.04
C GLN A 154 19.90 17.41 -13.30
N ALA A 155 19.11 17.05 -14.31
CA ALA A 155 19.00 17.79 -15.57
C ALA A 155 18.21 19.10 -15.45
N GLY A 156 17.65 19.42 -14.27
CA GLY A 156 16.84 20.61 -14.06
C GLY A 156 15.53 20.61 -14.86
N ALA A 157 14.96 19.41 -15.09
CA ALA A 157 13.74 19.26 -15.88
C ALA A 157 12.58 20.08 -15.31
N GLN A 158 11.92 20.85 -16.17
CA GLN A 158 10.75 21.63 -15.79
C GLN A 158 9.47 20.88 -16.10
N ARG A 159 8.50 20.97 -15.18
CA ARG A 159 7.15 20.44 -15.39
C ARG A 159 6.40 21.32 -16.39
N PRO A 160 5.67 20.74 -17.36
CA PRO A 160 4.75 21.50 -18.21
C PRO A 160 3.68 22.24 -17.37
N THR A 161 3.44 23.51 -17.69
CA THR A 161 2.45 24.35 -16.99
C THR A 161 1.27 24.77 -17.85
N SER A 162 1.31 24.47 -19.15
CA SER A 162 0.30 24.84 -20.14
C SER A 162 0.19 23.76 -21.21
N GLY A 163 -0.78 23.93 -22.13
CA GLY A 163 -1.00 23.00 -23.25
C GLY A 163 -1.73 21.71 -22.86
N PHE A 164 -2.41 21.69 -21.72
CA PHE A 164 -3.15 20.53 -21.25
C PHE A 164 -4.27 20.15 -22.22
N GLN A 165 -4.44 18.85 -22.45
CA GLN A 165 -5.48 18.30 -23.30
C GLN A 165 -6.52 17.55 -22.46
N PRO A 166 -7.73 17.31 -22.99
CA PRO A 166 -8.68 16.43 -22.34
C PRO A 166 -8.09 15.01 -22.17
N ILE A 167 -8.23 14.44 -20.97
CA ILE A 167 -7.66 13.12 -20.63
C ILE A 167 -8.78 12.09 -20.56
N HIS A 168 -8.66 11.03 -21.35
CA HIS A 168 -9.58 9.88 -21.32
C HIS A 168 -9.39 9.06 -20.03
N MET A 169 -10.49 8.75 -19.34
CA MET A 169 -10.50 8.02 -18.08
C MET A 169 -11.62 6.96 -18.05
N PRO A 170 -11.39 5.80 -17.41
CA PRO A 170 -12.42 4.81 -17.21
C PRO A 170 -13.42 5.25 -16.13
N SER A 171 -14.71 5.04 -16.36
CA SER A 171 -15.79 5.27 -15.40
C SER A 171 -15.84 4.16 -14.35
N ASN A 172 -16.30 4.53 -13.14
CA ASN A 172 -16.57 3.56 -12.08
C ASN A 172 -17.72 2.62 -12.47
N THR A 173 -17.64 1.37 -12.02
CA THR A 173 -18.71 0.37 -12.24
C THR A 173 -18.94 -0.48 -11.00
N ALA A 174 -20.21 -0.77 -10.69
CA ALA A 174 -20.58 -1.68 -9.61
C ALA A 174 -20.46 -3.17 -10.01
N ALA A 175 -20.22 -3.47 -11.29
CA ALA A 175 -20.24 -4.83 -11.81
C ALA A 175 -19.27 -5.76 -11.06
N GLY A 176 -18.08 -5.28 -10.70
CA GLY A 176 -17.11 -6.06 -9.91
C GLY A 176 -17.67 -6.51 -8.55
N VAL A 177 -18.32 -5.61 -7.82
CA VAL A 177 -18.92 -5.92 -6.50
C VAL A 177 -20.11 -6.86 -6.64
N VAL A 178 -20.96 -6.66 -7.66
CA VAL A 178 -22.11 -7.53 -7.93
C VAL A 178 -21.65 -8.96 -8.26
N ILE A 179 -20.71 -9.10 -9.20
CA ILE A 179 -20.17 -10.41 -9.61
C ILE A 179 -19.47 -11.10 -8.44
N ALA A 180 -18.71 -10.37 -7.63
CA ALA A 180 -18.08 -10.91 -6.42
C ALA A 180 -19.12 -11.38 -5.39
N GLY A 181 -20.20 -10.62 -5.18
CA GLY A 181 -21.32 -10.99 -4.30
C GLY A 181 -22.02 -12.27 -4.75
N LEU A 182 -22.35 -12.37 -6.05
CA LEU A 182 -22.96 -13.59 -6.62
C LEU A 182 -22.01 -14.79 -6.58
N SER A 183 -20.72 -14.59 -6.83
CA SER A 183 -19.70 -15.63 -6.72
C SER A 183 -19.54 -16.11 -5.27
N THR A 184 -19.66 -15.21 -4.30
CA THR A 184 -19.66 -15.54 -2.87
C THR A 184 -20.86 -16.40 -2.51
N LEU A 185 -22.06 -16.02 -2.97
CA LEU A 185 -23.28 -16.82 -2.78
C LEU A 185 -23.15 -18.20 -3.40
N LEU A 186 -22.60 -18.29 -4.62
CA LEU A 186 -22.31 -19.56 -5.29
C LEU A 186 -21.38 -20.43 -4.44
N GLY A 187 -20.24 -19.87 -4.00
CA GLY A 187 -19.28 -20.58 -3.16
C GLY A 187 -19.90 -21.10 -1.87
N PHE A 188 -20.68 -20.25 -1.19
CA PHE A 188 -21.42 -20.63 0.02
C PHE A 188 -22.41 -21.78 -0.28
N ALA A 189 -23.23 -21.65 -1.33
CA ALA A 189 -24.21 -22.67 -1.69
C ALA A 189 -23.56 -24.02 -2.04
N LEU A 190 -22.40 -24.02 -2.70
CA LEU A 190 -21.64 -25.24 -3.00
C LEU A 190 -21.11 -25.91 -1.73
N VAL A 191 -20.58 -25.13 -0.78
CA VAL A 191 -20.09 -25.65 0.52
C VAL A 191 -21.21 -26.32 1.32
N TRP A 192 -22.42 -25.74 1.28
CA TRP A 192 -23.59 -26.23 2.02
C TRP A 192 -24.51 -27.16 1.20
N HIS A 193 -24.05 -27.66 0.05
CA HIS A 193 -24.80 -28.57 -0.82
C HIS A 193 -26.19 -28.06 -1.26
N MET A 194 -26.38 -26.74 -1.34
CA MET A 194 -27.62 -26.10 -1.75
C MET A 194 -27.71 -26.05 -3.29
N TRP A 195 -27.84 -27.19 -3.95
CA TRP A 195 -27.65 -27.34 -5.40
C TRP A 195 -28.51 -26.42 -6.27
N LEU A 196 -29.78 -26.21 -5.90
CA LEU A 196 -30.66 -25.28 -6.63
C LEU A 196 -30.17 -23.84 -6.53
N VAL A 197 -29.76 -23.41 -5.33
CA VAL A 197 -29.22 -22.06 -5.08
C VAL A 197 -27.86 -21.91 -5.77
N ALA A 198 -27.03 -22.94 -5.76
CA ALA A 198 -25.76 -22.94 -6.49
C ALA A 198 -25.97 -22.81 -8.00
N GLY A 199 -26.90 -23.59 -8.58
CA GLY A 199 -27.26 -23.48 -9.99
C GLY A 199 -27.78 -22.09 -10.37
N ALA A 200 -28.68 -21.53 -9.56
CA ALA A 200 -29.20 -20.19 -9.74
C ALA A 200 -28.13 -19.10 -9.60
N ALA A 201 -27.25 -19.19 -8.60
CA ALA A 201 -26.17 -18.24 -8.37
C ALA A 201 -25.12 -18.29 -9.49
N LEU A 202 -24.79 -19.48 -10.00
CA LEU A 202 -23.91 -19.63 -11.16
C LEU A 202 -24.51 -18.97 -12.41
N ALA A 203 -25.77 -19.27 -12.71
CA ALA A 203 -26.48 -18.66 -13.83
C ALA A 203 -26.54 -17.13 -13.69
N ALA A 204 -26.82 -16.62 -12.48
CA ALA A 204 -26.84 -15.19 -12.19
C ALA A 204 -25.46 -14.54 -12.35
N THR A 205 -24.38 -15.17 -11.89
CA THR A 205 -23.00 -14.67 -12.07
C THR A 205 -22.64 -14.57 -13.55
N VAL A 206 -22.92 -15.62 -14.33
CA VAL A 206 -22.68 -15.65 -15.78
C VAL A 206 -23.51 -14.57 -16.48
N LEU A 207 -24.80 -14.46 -16.14
CA LEU A 207 -25.69 -13.45 -16.70
C LEU A 207 -25.21 -12.03 -16.36
N ALA A 208 -24.80 -11.76 -15.13
CA ALA A 208 -24.29 -10.46 -14.72
C ALA A 208 -23.02 -10.08 -15.50
N ALA A 209 -22.10 -11.03 -15.70
CA ALA A 209 -20.92 -10.82 -16.52
C ALA A 209 -21.29 -10.54 -17.99
N LEU A 210 -22.21 -11.32 -18.57
CA LEU A 210 -22.71 -11.11 -19.93
C LEU A 210 -23.36 -9.74 -20.09
N VAL A 211 -24.28 -9.36 -19.19
CA VAL A 211 -24.92 -8.02 -19.23
C VAL A 211 -23.88 -6.91 -19.14
N HIS A 212 -22.85 -7.05 -18.31
CA HIS A 212 -21.78 -6.07 -18.22
C HIS A 212 -20.99 -5.92 -19.54
N THR A 213 -20.83 -6.98 -20.34
CA THR A 213 -20.17 -6.89 -21.65
C THR A 213 -20.91 -5.96 -22.63
N PHE A 214 -22.21 -5.77 -22.47
CA PHE A 214 -23.04 -4.86 -23.27
C PHE A 214 -23.07 -3.42 -22.72
N ASN A 215 -22.35 -3.11 -21.64
CA ASN A 215 -22.21 -1.71 -21.22
C ASN A 215 -21.25 -0.98 -22.18
N TYR A 216 -21.74 -0.06 -23.01
CA TYR A 216 -20.91 0.70 -23.95
C TYR A 216 -20.46 2.08 -23.42
N GLN A 217 -21.04 2.56 -22.31
CA GLN A 217 -20.64 3.81 -21.66
C GLN A 217 -19.68 3.51 -20.51
N ARG A 218 -18.39 3.37 -20.83
CA ARG A 218 -17.35 2.95 -19.87
C ARG A 218 -16.32 4.02 -19.57
N ASP A 219 -16.39 5.13 -20.28
CA ASP A 219 -15.36 6.13 -20.30
C ASP A 219 -15.92 7.54 -20.25
N PHE A 220 -15.08 8.44 -19.77
CA PHE A 220 -15.34 9.87 -19.76
C PHE A 220 -14.03 10.60 -20.03
N HIS A 221 -14.12 11.89 -20.35
CA HIS A 221 -12.94 12.73 -20.48
C HIS A 221 -12.92 13.75 -19.34
N ILE A 222 -11.77 13.86 -18.66
CA ILE A 222 -11.48 15.00 -17.81
C ILE A 222 -11.16 16.17 -18.74
N PRO A 223 -11.93 17.27 -18.70
CA PRO A 223 -11.72 18.37 -19.63
C PRO A 223 -10.43 19.14 -19.30
N ALA A 224 -9.82 19.75 -20.31
CA ALA A 224 -8.52 20.41 -20.19
C ALA A 224 -8.49 21.56 -19.16
N ASP A 225 -9.61 22.24 -18.95
CA ASP A 225 -9.78 23.28 -17.94
C ASP A 225 -9.67 22.70 -16.51
N ALA A 226 -10.23 21.51 -16.27
CA ALA A 226 -10.12 20.81 -14.99
C ALA A 226 -8.68 20.37 -14.70
N VAL A 227 -7.99 19.82 -15.71
CA VAL A 227 -6.56 19.48 -15.61
C VAL A 227 -5.76 20.74 -15.29
N THR A 228 -6.00 21.84 -16.02
CA THR A 228 -5.31 23.12 -15.79
C THR A 228 -5.48 23.63 -14.36
N ARG A 229 -6.70 23.58 -13.80
CA ARG A 229 -6.96 23.96 -12.41
C ARG A 229 -6.17 23.11 -11.42
N SER A 230 -6.21 21.78 -11.56
CA SER A 230 -5.49 20.85 -10.68
C SER A 230 -3.97 21.05 -10.75
N GLU A 231 -3.42 21.21 -11.95
CA GLU A 231 -1.99 21.43 -12.16
C GLU A 231 -1.55 22.79 -11.60
N ALA A 232 -2.38 23.83 -11.72
CA ALA A 232 -2.14 25.16 -11.17
C ALA A 232 -2.13 25.16 -9.63
N LEU A 233 -3.05 24.43 -8.98
CA LEU A 233 -3.03 24.26 -7.52
C LEU A 233 -1.71 23.65 -7.04
N ARG A 234 -1.22 22.63 -7.75
CA ARG A 234 0.09 22.04 -7.46
C ARG A 234 1.24 23.02 -7.67
N THR A 235 1.20 23.81 -8.74
CA THR A 235 2.24 24.82 -9.00
C THR A 235 2.29 25.86 -7.87
N ARG A 236 1.12 26.28 -7.34
CA ARG A 236 1.05 27.17 -6.18
C ARG A 236 1.62 26.52 -4.91
N ALA A 237 1.29 25.25 -4.65
CA ALA A 237 1.82 24.51 -3.51
C ALA A 237 3.35 24.37 -3.57
N LEU A 238 3.91 24.07 -4.74
CA LEU A 238 5.36 24.00 -4.95
C LEU A 238 6.03 25.37 -4.81
N ALA A 239 5.40 26.44 -5.33
CA ALA A 239 5.91 27.79 -5.19
C ALA A 239 5.98 28.25 -3.72
N ALA A 240 4.99 27.88 -2.89
CA ALA A 240 5.00 28.15 -1.45
C ALA A 240 6.17 27.46 -0.71
N LEU A 241 6.75 26.40 -1.28
CA LEU A 241 7.92 25.70 -0.77
C LEU A 241 9.25 26.17 -1.39
N GLY A 242 9.22 27.16 -2.29
CA GLY A 242 10.40 27.57 -3.06
C GLY A 242 10.83 26.56 -4.15
N LEU A 243 9.97 25.59 -4.47
CA LEU A 243 10.18 24.55 -5.50
C LEU A 243 9.42 24.87 -6.80
N GLY A 244 9.02 26.13 -6.99
CA GLY A 244 8.32 26.58 -8.18
C GLY A 244 9.18 26.52 -9.45
N PRO A 245 8.55 26.61 -10.64
CA PRO A 245 9.29 26.69 -11.90
C PRO A 245 10.24 27.89 -11.84
N ARG A 246 11.55 27.62 -11.99
CA ARG A 246 12.55 28.69 -12.09
C ARG A 246 12.27 29.45 -13.38
N THR A 247 11.87 30.70 -13.24
CA THR A 247 11.78 31.60 -14.40
C THR A 247 13.17 31.73 -15.00
N ALA A 248 13.28 31.58 -16.32
CA ALA A 248 14.50 31.84 -17.06
C ALA A 248 14.82 33.34 -16.94
N GLY A 249 15.54 33.75 -15.89
CA GLY A 249 15.82 35.15 -15.64
C GLY A 249 16.60 35.51 -14.37
N SER A 250 16.97 34.55 -13.50
CA SER A 250 17.75 34.85 -12.28
C SER A 250 19.19 34.31 -12.30
N ALA A 251 19.80 34.18 -13.48
CA ALA A 251 21.24 34.01 -13.61
C ALA A 251 21.78 35.28 -14.29
N ALA A 252 22.14 36.26 -13.47
CA ALA A 252 23.05 37.34 -13.80
C ALA A 252 24.18 37.31 -12.77
#